data_AF-A0A2H9Q437-F1
#
_entry.id   AF-A0A2H9Q437-F1
#
_cell.length_a   1.000
_cell.length_b   1.000
_cell.length_c   1.000
_cell.angle_alpha   90.00
_cell.angle_beta   90.00
_cell.angle_gamma   90.00
#
_symmetry.space_group_name_H-M   'P 1'
#
loop_
_entity.id
_entity.type
_entity.pdbx_description
1 polymer ?
#
loop_
_entity_poly.entity_id
_entity_poly.type
_entity_poly.pdbx_seq_one_letter_code
_entity_poly.pdbx_strand_id
1 'polypeptide(L)'
;SFNDWSELGSDIAIENQYLFAENVIQGEKVYFIIVPFEMPYKIADVMSVFSQKYCFVNTPEEIKKELESLKGNVLPFNFTNSPSKCKDNSISVCFQSSGCDVNVKGTCTDRECKGELYKNGFIEKNNTQIYYSNGLLYGAVFSSPENYQCNVKRLVRKLGYVSEVYSEKSRLSANRCNTGLQPDTIFLSKLAENYKDLNDLRLIEAQAEIIDSKNKALGECNLY
;
A
#
# COMPACT_ATOMS: atom_id res chain seq x y z
N SER A 1 -20.34 16.91 18.72
CA SER A 1 -19.06 17.50 19.13
C SER A 1 -17.97 16.56 18.65
N PHE A 2 -17.26 16.92 17.59
CA PHE A 2 -16.26 16.08 16.89
C PHE A 2 -14.92 16.83 16.91
N ASN A 3 -14.26 16.90 18.06
CA ASN A 3 -12.99 17.63 18.13
C ASN A 3 -12.09 17.26 19.33
N ASP A 4 -12.04 15.99 19.72
CA ASP A 4 -10.99 15.53 20.63
C ASP A 4 -10.14 14.47 19.92
N TRP A 5 -8.98 14.90 19.42
CA TRP A 5 -7.88 13.99 19.12
C TRP A 5 -7.36 13.46 20.45
N SER A 6 -7.30 12.14 20.60
CA SER A 6 -6.76 11.51 21.81
C SER A 6 -5.28 11.84 22.00
N GLU A 7 -4.88 12.13 23.24
CA GLU A 7 -3.50 12.42 23.61
C GLU A 7 -2.53 11.33 23.11
N LEU A 8 -1.38 11.74 22.57
CA LEU A 8 -0.32 10.83 22.15
C LEU A 8 0.10 9.94 23.32
N GLY A 9 -0.22 8.65 23.24
CA GLY A 9 0.05 7.65 24.29
C GLY A 9 -1.19 7.06 24.96
N SER A 10 -2.41 7.49 24.61
CA SER A 10 -3.62 6.71 24.95
C SER A 10 -3.61 5.37 24.22
N ASP A 11 -4.11 4.30 24.85
CA ASP A 11 -4.37 3.01 24.19
C ASP A 11 -5.28 3.21 22.98
N ILE A 12 -4.68 3.35 21.78
CA ILE A 12 -5.44 3.31 20.54
C ILE A 12 -5.61 1.82 20.24
N ALA A 13 -6.76 1.27 20.64
CA ALA A 13 -7.23 0.02 20.09
C ALA A 13 -7.58 0.27 18.61
N ILE A 14 -6.59 0.28 17.71
CA ILE A 14 -6.89 0.17 16.29
C ILE A 14 -7.27 -1.28 16.00
N GLU A 15 -8.56 -1.56 16.00
CA GLU A 15 -9.07 -2.83 15.49
C GLU A 15 -8.80 -2.90 13.98
N ASN A 16 -8.13 -3.98 13.54
CA ASN A 16 -7.88 -4.34 12.13
C ASN A 16 -6.74 -3.60 11.39
N GLN A 17 -5.64 -3.26 12.06
CA GLN A 17 -4.40 -2.85 11.38
C GLN A 17 -3.59 -4.03 10.86
N TYR A 18 -3.04 -3.87 9.66
CA TYR A 18 -2.13 -4.84 9.05
C TYR A 18 -0.72 -4.34 9.27
N LEU A 19 0.02 -5.08 10.10
CA LEU A 19 1.35 -4.73 10.57
C LEU A 19 2.41 -5.29 9.62
N PHE A 20 3.15 -4.40 8.96
CA PHE A 20 4.29 -4.74 8.13
C PHE A 20 5.57 -4.41 8.88
N ALA A 21 6.33 -5.43 9.25
CA ALA A 21 7.60 -5.27 9.97
C ALA A 21 8.58 -6.39 9.62
N GLU A 22 9.85 -6.18 9.95
CA GLU A 22 10.86 -7.24 9.99
C GLU A 22 10.45 -8.35 10.96
N ASN A 23 11.01 -9.56 10.76
CA ASN A 23 10.77 -10.70 11.65
C ASN A 23 11.20 -10.41 13.11
N VAL A 24 12.24 -9.61 13.28
CA VAL A 24 12.72 -9.14 14.57
C VAL A 24 13.00 -7.65 14.47
N ILE A 25 12.37 -6.85 15.33
CA ILE A 25 12.65 -5.42 15.46
C ILE A 25 13.64 -5.23 16.61
N GLN A 26 14.80 -4.67 16.32
CA GLN A 26 15.83 -4.35 17.32
C GLN A 26 16.17 -2.86 17.24
N GLY A 27 16.11 -2.17 18.37
CA GLY A 27 16.47 -0.77 18.46
C GLY A 27 15.86 -0.09 19.69
N GLU A 28 16.47 1.01 20.12
CA GLU A 28 15.97 1.81 21.25
C GLU A 28 14.69 2.58 20.91
N LYS A 29 14.45 2.83 19.63
CA LYS A 29 13.28 3.54 19.11
C LYS A 29 12.62 2.73 18.01
N VAL A 30 11.29 2.70 18.06
CA VAL A 30 10.44 2.09 17.04
C VAL A 30 9.65 3.22 16.39
N TYR A 31 9.65 3.23 15.06
CA TYR A 31 8.94 4.17 14.23
C TYR A 31 7.83 3.42 13.50
N PHE A 32 6.76 4.14 13.19
CA PHE A 32 5.69 3.61 12.37
C PHE A 32 5.20 4.67 11.40
N ILE A 33 4.74 4.21 10.26
CA ILE A 33 3.96 5.00 9.31
C ILE A 33 2.67 4.27 9.00
N ILE A 34 1.62 5.02 8.73
CA ILE A 34 0.30 4.48 8.42
C ILE A 34 -0.14 5.07 7.08
N VAL A 35 -0.44 4.20 6.13
CA VAL A 35 -0.89 4.59 4.78
C VAL A 35 -2.19 3.85 4.48
N PRO A 36 -3.24 4.52 3.97
CA PRO A 36 -4.47 3.85 3.57
C PRO A 36 -4.20 2.90 2.39
N PHE A 37 -4.80 1.72 2.43
CA PHE A 37 -4.79 0.77 1.32
C PHE A 37 -6.19 0.65 0.71
N GLU A 38 -6.28 1.03 -0.57
CA GLU A 38 -7.51 1.07 -1.35
C GLU A 38 -7.35 0.22 -2.61
N MET A 39 -8.32 -0.67 -2.86
CA MET A 39 -8.31 -1.56 -4.02
C MET A 39 -9.68 -2.22 -4.24
N PRO A 40 -10.68 -1.58 -4.88
CA PRO A 40 -10.69 -0.19 -5.34
C PRO A 40 -11.21 0.80 -4.28
N TYR A 41 -12.00 0.33 -3.32
CA TYR A 41 -12.43 1.09 -2.16
C TYR A 41 -11.47 0.84 -0.99
N LYS A 42 -11.58 1.64 0.08
CA LYS A 42 -10.76 1.49 1.29
C LYS A 42 -10.92 0.11 1.93
N ILE A 43 -9.81 -0.62 2.06
CA ILE A 43 -9.75 -1.97 2.66
C ILE A 43 -9.26 -1.90 4.10
N ALA A 44 -8.14 -1.23 4.33
CA ALA A 44 -7.54 -1.09 5.64
C ALA A 44 -6.54 0.06 5.66
N ASP A 45 -6.10 0.44 6.85
CA ASP A 45 -4.90 1.24 7.02
C ASP A 45 -3.71 0.28 7.24
N VAL A 46 -2.67 0.44 6.41
CA VAL A 46 -1.45 -0.36 6.44
C VAL A 46 -0.45 0.34 7.34
N MET A 47 -0.02 -0.35 8.39
CA MET A 47 0.98 0.18 9.32
C MET A 47 2.33 -0.51 9.05
N SER A 48 3.33 0.26 8.66
CA SER A 48 4.71 -0.21 8.56
C SER A 48 5.50 0.20 9.79
N VAL A 49 6.15 -0.76 10.45
CA VAL A 49 6.88 -0.56 11.71
C VAL A 49 8.33 -0.99 11.53
N PHE A 50 9.25 -0.11 11.94
CA PHE A 50 10.69 -0.29 11.75
C PHE A 50 11.48 0.46 12.83
N SER A 51 12.74 0.06 13.06
CA SER A 51 13.65 0.73 14.01
C SER A 51 14.91 1.28 13.34
N GLN A 52 15.16 0.88 12.10
CA GLN A 52 16.37 1.22 11.36
C GLN A 52 16.30 2.63 10.75
N LYS A 53 17.47 3.18 10.44
CA LYS A 53 17.59 4.42 9.67
C LYS A 53 17.52 4.08 8.19
N TYR A 54 16.79 4.90 7.42
CA TYR A 54 16.66 4.70 5.98
C TYR A 54 17.27 5.87 5.21
N CYS A 55 18.03 5.55 4.17
CA CYS A 55 18.57 6.51 3.23
C CYS A 55 17.91 6.29 1.87
N PHE A 56 17.00 7.19 1.50
CA PHE A 56 16.30 7.12 0.24
C PHE A 56 17.12 7.85 -0.85
N VAL A 57 17.41 7.13 -1.93
CA VAL A 57 18.30 7.56 -3.01
C VAL A 57 17.47 7.79 -4.27
N ASN A 58 17.63 8.97 -4.88
CA ASN A 58 16.92 9.39 -6.10
C ASN A 58 15.38 9.31 -5.96
N THR A 59 14.88 9.58 -4.76
CA THR A 59 13.44 9.52 -4.46
C THR A 59 12.65 10.48 -5.35
N PRO A 60 11.60 10.00 -6.03
CA PRO A 60 10.65 10.85 -6.73
C PRO A 60 10.04 11.89 -5.80
N GLU A 61 9.76 13.09 -6.32
CA GLU A 61 9.29 14.20 -5.50
C GLU A 61 7.93 13.91 -4.85
N GLU A 62 7.06 13.14 -5.51
CA GLU A 62 5.76 12.72 -4.98
C GLU A 62 5.92 11.86 -3.73
N ILE A 63 6.78 10.83 -3.80
CA ILE A 63 7.08 9.92 -2.69
C ILE A 63 7.79 10.66 -1.56
N LYS A 64 8.74 11.55 -1.91
CA LYS A 64 9.45 12.37 -0.93
C LYS A 64 8.48 13.25 -0.14
N LYS A 65 7.56 13.96 -0.84
CA LYS A 65 6.52 14.76 -0.20
C LYS A 65 5.59 13.93 0.65
N GLU A 66 5.18 12.75 0.17
CA GLU A 66 4.37 11.82 0.96
C GLU A 66 5.08 11.46 2.27
N LEU A 67 6.31 10.96 2.20
CA LEU A 67 7.11 10.58 3.37
C LEU A 67 7.39 11.75 4.34
N GLU A 68 7.61 12.96 3.82
CA GLU A 68 7.78 14.18 4.62
C GLU A 68 6.45 14.66 5.24
N SER A 69 5.32 14.38 4.59
CA SER A 69 3.98 14.77 5.05
C SER A 69 3.40 13.87 6.14
N LEU A 70 3.96 12.67 6.32
CA LEU A 70 3.60 11.74 7.40
C LEU A 70 4.02 12.33 8.76
N LYS A 71 3.20 13.26 9.25
CA LYS A 71 3.35 13.95 10.53
C LYS A 71 3.26 12.95 11.68
N GLY A 72 4.17 13.06 12.65
CA GLY A 72 4.01 12.40 13.95
C GLY A 72 5.30 11.94 14.61
N ASN A 73 6.38 11.72 13.84
CA ASN A 73 7.68 11.36 14.37
C ASN A 73 8.77 11.97 13.47
N VAL A 74 9.91 12.38 14.04
CA VAL A 74 11.12 12.61 13.26
C VAL A 74 11.55 11.25 12.73
N LEU A 75 11.02 10.88 11.55
CA LEU A 75 11.35 9.62 10.92
C LEU A 75 12.86 9.61 10.64
N PRO A 76 13.55 8.49 10.85
CA PRO A 76 15.01 8.41 10.71
C PRO A 76 15.39 8.28 9.22
N PHE A 77 14.82 9.15 8.39
CA PHE A 77 14.93 9.16 6.95
C PHE A 77 15.90 10.26 6.50
N ASN A 78 16.69 9.95 5.49
CA ASN A 78 17.50 10.92 4.78
C ASN A 78 17.33 10.74 3.29
N PHE A 79 17.24 11.84 2.54
CA PHE A 79 17.09 11.83 1.10
C PHE A 79 18.40 12.28 0.44
N THR A 80 18.88 11.49 -0.51
CA THR A 80 20.12 11.79 -1.26
C THR A 80 19.95 11.45 -2.74
N ASN A 81 20.96 11.80 -3.54
CA ASN A 81 21.03 11.48 -4.96
C ASN A 81 22.07 10.41 -5.30
N SER A 82 22.69 9.77 -4.29
CA SER A 82 23.70 8.75 -4.52
C SER A 82 23.83 7.81 -3.33
N PRO A 83 23.94 6.48 -3.55
CA PRO A 83 24.11 5.51 -2.46
C PRO A 83 25.35 5.78 -1.59
N SER A 84 26.43 6.33 -2.17
CA SER A 84 27.67 6.65 -1.44
C SER A 84 27.52 7.79 -0.43
N LYS A 85 26.41 8.54 -0.47
CA LYS A 85 26.08 9.58 0.50
C LYS A 85 25.24 9.05 1.66
N CYS A 86 24.81 7.78 1.61
CA CYS A 86 24.15 7.13 2.73
C CYS A 86 25.15 6.87 3.86
N LYS A 87 24.69 6.98 5.10
CA LYS A 87 25.54 6.70 6.27
C LYS A 87 25.72 5.20 6.42
N ASP A 88 26.86 4.75 6.93
CA ASP A 88 27.24 3.32 7.04
C ASP A 88 26.23 2.44 7.80
N ASN A 89 25.38 3.03 8.66
CA ASN A 89 24.36 2.32 9.44
C ASN A 89 22.92 2.59 8.97
N SER A 90 22.72 3.03 7.73
CA SER A 90 21.39 3.23 7.14
C SER A 90 21.10 2.20 6.06
N ILE A 91 19.87 1.69 6.04
CA ILE A 91 19.34 0.86 4.95
C ILE A 91 19.08 1.79 3.77
N SER A 92 19.78 1.54 2.67
CA SER A 92 19.65 2.30 1.44
C SER A 92 18.47 1.81 0.60
N VAL A 93 17.66 2.76 0.09
CA VAL A 93 16.48 2.50 -0.75
C VAL A 93 16.61 3.28 -2.05
N CYS A 94 16.91 2.59 -3.14
CA CYS A 94 17.16 3.19 -4.44
C CYS A 94 15.90 3.23 -5.29
N PHE A 95 15.59 4.40 -5.86
CA PHE A 95 14.61 4.57 -6.94
C PHE A 95 15.36 4.77 -8.26
N GLN A 96 15.00 4.06 -9.32
CA GLN A 96 15.65 4.15 -10.64
C GLN A 96 17.17 3.87 -10.66
N SER A 97 17.74 3.31 -9.58
CA SER A 97 19.16 2.94 -9.49
C SER A 97 19.33 1.55 -8.84
N SER A 98 20.50 0.95 -9.04
CA SER A 98 20.89 -0.33 -8.44
C SER A 98 22.00 -0.15 -7.40
N GLY A 99 22.23 -1.18 -6.57
CA GLY A 99 23.31 -1.22 -5.59
C GLY A 99 22.91 -0.74 -4.19
N CYS A 100 21.61 -0.53 -3.94
CA CYS A 100 21.08 -0.34 -2.59
C CYS A 100 20.67 -1.67 -1.94
N ASP A 101 20.48 -1.66 -0.63
CA ASP A 101 19.91 -2.76 0.15
C ASP A 101 18.49 -3.11 -0.31
N VAL A 102 17.73 -2.09 -0.71
CA VAL A 102 16.42 -2.21 -1.35
C VAL A 102 16.40 -1.42 -2.65
N ASN A 103 16.06 -2.06 -3.76
CA ASN A 103 15.94 -1.39 -5.07
C ASN A 103 14.47 -1.38 -5.50
N VAL A 104 13.89 -0.20 -5.70
CA VAL A 104 12.49 0.01 -6.08
C VAL A 104 12.40 0.23 -7.59
N LYS A 105 11.64 -0.66 -8.25
CA LYS A 105 11.38 -0.63 -9.69
C LYS A 105 9.88 -0.41 -9.90
N GLY A 106 9.55 0.80 -10.33
CA GLY A 106 8.19 1.18 -10.70
C GLY A 106 7.79 0.64 -12.08
N THR A 107 6.51 0.38 -12.28
CA THR A 107 5.91 0.05 -13.57
C THR A 107 4.76 0.99 -13.90
N CYS A 108 4.56 1.23 -15.19
CA CYS A 108 3.47 2.04 -15.71
C CYS A 108 3.02 1.47 -17.06
N THR A 109 1.72 1.57 -17.35
CA THR A 109 1.13 1.15 -18.62
C THR A 109 1.14 2.28 -19.65
N ASP A 110 1.09 3.53 -19.20
CA ASP A 110 1.06 4.71 -20.07
C ASP A 110 2.47 5.21 -20.38
N ARG A 111 2.72 5.59 -21.65
CA ARG A 111 4.05 6.05 -22.13
C ARG A 111 4.63 7.23 -21.36
N GLU A 112 3.79 8.04 -20.71
CA GLU A 112 4.21 9.24 -19.99
C GLU A 112 4.41 9.02 -18.49
N CYS A 113 3.88 7.92 -17.92
CA CYS A 113 3.99 7.54 -16.50
C CYS A 113 3.78 8.68 -15.48
N LYS A 114 3.07 9.74 -15.84
CA LYS A 114 2.96 10.98 -15.06
C LYS A 114 2.26 10.68 -13.73
N GLY A 115 3.04 10.70 -12.64
CA GLY A 115 2.54 10.48 -11.28
C GLY A 115 2.30 9.02 -10.87
N GLU A 116 2.38 8.07 -11.81
CA GLU A 116 1.94 6.68 -11.58
C GLU A 116 3.09 5.66 -11.56
N LEU A 117 4.32 6.08 -11.91
CA LEU A 117 5.44 5.14 -12.12
C LEU A 117 5.67 4.19 -10.94
N TYR A 118 5.48 4.65 -9.71
CA TYR A 118 5.70 3.86 -8.50
C TYR A 118 4.41 3.48 -7.77
N LYS A 119 3.26 3.58 -8.46
CA LYS A 119 2.00 3.05 -7.92
C LYS A 119 2.08 1.53 -7.82
N ASN A 120 2.68 0.85 -8.78
CA ASN A 120 2.94 -0.58 -8.69
C ASN A 120 4.31 -0.92 -9.25
N GLY A 121 4.77 -2.13 -8.97
CA GLY A 121 6.03 -2.62 -9.48
C GLY A 121 6.63 -3.64 -8.54
N PHE A 122 7.96 -3.64 -8.46
CA PHE A 122 8.71 -4.60 -7.66
C PHE A 122 9.75 -3.91 -6.81
N ILE A 123 10.01 -4.46 -5.64
CA ILE A 123 11.25 -4.21 -4.93
C ILE A 123 12.16 -5.43 -5.04
N GLU A 124 13.47 -5.20 -5.03
CA GLU A 124 14.49 -6.22 -4.85
C GLU A 124 15.14 -6.00 -3.48
N LYS A 125 14.99 -6.98 -2.59
CA LYS A 125 15.50 -6.97 -1.22
C LYS A 125 16.00 -8.38 -0.88
N ASN A 126 17.23 -8.52 -0.36
CA ASN A 126 17.83 -9.83 -0.04
C ASN A 126 17.76 -10.84 -1.20
N ASN A 127 18.08 -10.40 -2.43
CA ASN A 127 17.96 -11.20 -3.66
C ASN A 127 16.55 -11.76 -3.94
N THR A 128 15.53 -11.22 -3.28
CA THR A 128 14.13 -11.59 -3.48
C THR A 128 13.43 -10.45 -4.17
N GLN A 129 12.75 -10.76 -5.28
CA GLN A 129 11.89 -9.82 -5.97
C GLN A 129 10.48 -9.91 -5.39
N ILE A 130 9.93 -8.79 -4.95
CA ILE A 130 8.63 -8.71 -4.26
C ILE A 130 7.76 -7.72 -5.02
N TYR A 131 6.61 -8.19 -5.51
CA TYR A 131 5.63 -7.32 -6.15
C TYR A 131 4.89 -6.47 -5.10
N TYR A 132 4.66 -5.20 -5.41
CA TYR A 132 3.82 -4.31 -4.62
C TYR A 132 2.83 -3.56 -5.51
N SER A 133 1.71 -3.16 -4.89
CA SER A 133 0.69 -2.31 -5.49
C SER A 133 0.22 -1.27 -4.47
N ASN A 134 0.10 -0.04 -4.94
CA ASN A 134 -0.35 1.16 -4.25
C ASN A 134 0.34 1.35 -2.89
N GLY A 135 -0.45 1.60 -1.83
CA GLY A 135 0.01 1.78 -0.44
C GLY A 135 0.82 0.63 0.17
N LEU A 136 1.05 -0.47 -0.56
CA LEU A 136 1.91 -1.58 -0.11
C LEU A 136 3.40 -1.34 -0.35
N LEU A 137 3.80 -0.30 -1.10
CA LEU A 137 5.22 0.01 -1.34
C LEU A 137 6.02 0.05 -0.03
N TYR A 138 5.55 0.81 0.94
CA TYR A 138 6.24 0.92 2.22
C TYR A 138 6.14 -0.35 3.06
N GLY A 139 5.03 -1.08 2.95
CA GLY A 139 4.92 -2.42 3.52
C GLY A 139 6.04 -3.31 3.01
N ALA A 140 6.28 -3.32 1.70
CA ALA A 140 7.34 -4.11 1.08
C ALA A 140 8.75 -3.67 1.51
N VAL A 141 9.00 -2.35 1.59
CA VAL A 141 10.31 -1.81 2.00
C VAL A 141 10.65 -2.15 3.45
N PHE A 142 9.70 -1.94 4.37
CA PHE A 142 9.95 -1.98 5.82
C PHE A 142 9.75 -3.36 6.45
N SER A 143 9.20 -4.33 5.73
CA SER A 143 8.98 -5.68 6.27
C SER A 143 9.87 -6.73 5.65
N SER A 144 10.03 -7.84 6.37
CA SER A 144 10.64 -9.04 5.82
C SER A 144 9.73 -9.63 4.73
N PRO A 145 10.27 -10.30 3.70
CA PRO A 145 9.47 -10.87 2.61
C PRO A 145 8.32 -11.77 3.09
N GLU A 146 8.55 -12.56 4.15
CA GLU A 146 7.56 -13.48 4.70
C GLU A 146 6.38 -12.73 5.36
N ASN A 147 6.68 -11.76 6.22
CA ASN A 147 5.67 -10.91 6.85
C ASN A 147 4.90 -10.08 5.83
N TYR A 148 5.57 -9.54 4.81
CA TYR A 148 4.92 -8.85 3.72
C TYR A 148 3.87 -9.73 3.05
N GLN A 149 4.28 -10.91 2.56
CA GLN A 149 3.40 -11.83 1.85
C GLN A 149 2.22 -12.30 2.72
N CYS A 150 2.49 -12.58 4.00
CA CYS A 150 1.45 -12.98 4.95
C CYS A 150 0.40 -11.87 5.13
N ASN A 151 0.82 -10.63 5.33
CA ASN A 151 -0.11 -9.52 5.53
C ASN A 151 -0.85 -9.13 4.24
N VAL A 152 -0.20 -9.19 3.07
CA VAL A 152 -0.90 -9.01 1.78
C VAL A 152 -1.97 -10.09 1.60
N LYS A 153 -1.68 -11.36 1.92
CA LYS A 153 -2.69 -12.44 1.86
C LYS A 153 -3.89 -12.15 2.76
N ARG A 154 -3.67 -11.62 3.97
CA ARG A 154 -4.75 -11.25 4.89
C ARG A 154 -5.52 -10.01 4.37
N LEU A 155 -4.86 -9.04 3.73
CA LEU A 155 -5.50 -7.88 3.10
C LEU A 155 -6.38 -8.31 1.93
N VAL A 156 -5.87 -9.17 1.06
CA VAL A 156 -6.63 -9.70 -0.09
C VAL A 156 -7.85 -10.50 0.38
N ARG A 157 -7.73 -11.29 1.45
CA ARG A 157 -8.91 -11.95 2.04
C ARG A 157 -9.98 -10.95 2.50
N LYS A 158 -9.57 -9.85 3.14
CA LYS A 158 -10.50 -8.78 3.53
C LYS A 158 -11.11 -8.11 2.31
N LEU A 159 -10.33 -7.88 1.26
CA LEU A 159 -10.84 -7.39 -0.02
C LEU A 159 -11.96 -8.29 -0.58
N GLY A 160 -11.82 -9.60 -0.51
CA GLY A 160 -12.88 -10.54 -0.91
C GLY A 160 -14.19 -10.27 -0.16
N TYR A 161 -14.15 -10.25 1.17
CA TYR A 161 -15.34 -9.97 1.99
C TYR A 161 -15.95 -8.59 1.71
N VAL A 162 -15.12 -7.55 1.58
CA VAL A 162 -15.62 -6.20 1.31
C VAL A 162 -16.21 -6.13 -0.11
N SER A 163 -15.69 -6.90 -1.08
CA SER A 163 -16.25 -7.01 -2.44
C SER A 163 -17.64 -7.62 -2.44
N GLU A 164 -17.89 -8.64 -1.63
CA GLU A 164 -19.23 -9.23 -1.48
C GLU A 164 -20.22 -8.23 -0.92
N VAL A 165 -19.81 -7.45 0.10
CA VAL A 165 -20.65 -6.38 0.67
C VAL A 165 -21.00 -5.33 -0.39
N TYR A 166 -20.03 -4.90 -1.19
CA TYR A 166 -20.29 -3.94 -2.27
C TYR A 166 -21.12 -4.52 -3.41
N SER A 167 -21.01 -5.81 -3.69
CA SER A 167 -21.88 -6.49 -4.63
C SER A 167 -23.35 -6.44 -4.18
N GLU A 168 -23.61 -6.78 -2.92
CA GLU A 168 -24.96 -6.68 -2.35
C GLU A 168 -25.45 -5.23 -2.31
N LYS A 169 -24.58 -4.27 -1.97
CA LYS A 169 -24.92 -2.85 -2.02
C LYS A 169 -25.33 -2.41 -3.44
N SER A 170 -24.58 -2.82 -4.46
CA SER A 170 -24.88 -2.54 -5.88
C SER A 170 -26.23 -3.13 -6.29
N ARG A 171 -26.54 -4.36 -5.85
CA ARG A 171 -27.84 -5.01 -6.11
C ARG A 171 -29.00 -4.28 -5.44
N LEU A 172 -28.85 -3.92 -4.16
CA LEU A 172 -29.89 -3.25 -3.38
C LEU A 172 -30.14 -1.81 -3.86
N SER A 173 -29.11 -1.13 -4.35
CA SER A 173 -29.24 0.23 -4.88
C SER A 173 -29.88 0.26 -6.26
N ALA A 174 -29.97 -0.86 -7.00
CA ALA A 174 -30.34 -0.89 -8.42
C ALA A 174 -31.67 -0.21 -8.76
N ASN A 175 -32.65 -0.23 -7.84
CA ASN A 175 -33.95 0.42 -8.04
C ASN A 175 -33.90 1.95 -8.00
N ARG A 176 -32.83 2.55 -7.48
CA ARG A 176 -32.63 4.01 -7.38
C ARG A 176 -31.41 4.48 -8.18
N CYS A 177 -30.32 3.75 -8.04
CA CYS A 177 -29.06 3.93 -8.74
C CYS A 177 -28.60 2.56 -9.26
N ASN A 178 -28.84 2.30 -10.55
CA ASN A 178 -28.26 1.14 -11.20
C ASN A 178 -26.79 1.43 -11.51
N THR A 179 -25.91 0.92 -10.66
CA THR A 179 -24.46 1.12 -10.77
C THR A 179 -23.83 0.21 -11.82
N GLY A 180 -24.47 -0.92 -12.16
CA GLY A 180 -23.89 -1.93 -13.05
C GLY A 180 -22.64 -2.64 -12.52
N LEU A 181 -22.21 -2.35 -11.28
CA LEU A 181 -20.96 -2.84 -10.67
C LEU A 181 -21.08 -4.23 -10.03
N GLN A 182 -22.29 -4.78 -9.90
CA GLN A 182 -22.50 -6.06 -9.22
C GLN A 182 -21.68 -7.21 -9.83
N PRO A 183 -21.64 -7.42 -11.16
CA PRO A 183 -20.85 -8.51 -11.74
C PRO A 183 -19.35 -8.32 -11.51
N ASP A 184 -18.86 -7.07 -11.63
CA ASP A 184 -17.44 -6.74 -11.45
C ASP A 184 -16.97 -6.97 -10.01
N THR A 185 -17.80 -6.60 -9.02
CA THR A 185 -17.52 -6.80 -7.59
C THR A 185 -17.57 -8.27 -7.19
N ILE A 186 -18.49 -9.07 -7.76
CA ILE A 186 -18.48 -10.54 -7.60
C ILE A 186 -17.17 -11.12 -8.15
N PHE A 187 -16.78 -10.67 -9.35
CA PHE A 187 -15.56 -11.17 -9.98
C PHE A 187 -14.31 -10.81 -9.17
N LEU A 188 -14.22 -9.58 -8.63
CA LEU A 188 -13.14 -9.18 -7.73
C LEU A 188 -13.10 -10.05 -6.46
N SER A 189 -14.25 -10.34 -5.86
CA SER A 189 -14.32 -11.28 -4.71
C SER A 189 -13.72 -12.63 -5.07
N LYS A 190 -14.09 -13.18 -6.24
CA LYS A 190 -13.56 -14.47 -6.70
C LYS A 190 -12.06 -14.44 -7.01
N LEU A 191 -11.52 -13.34 -7.51
CA LEU A 191 -10.06 -13.21 -7.65
C LEU A 191 -9.37 -13.21 -6.29
N ALA A 192 -9.93 -12.50 -5.31
CA ALA A 192 -9.41 -12.45 -3.94
C ALA A 192 -9.50 -13.80 -3.21
N GLU A 193 -10.59 -14.54 -3.37
CA GLU A 193 -10.75 -15.91 -2.83
C GLU A 193 -9.70 -16.88 -3.38
N ASN A 194 -9.36 -16.74 -4.68
CA ASN A 194 -8.44 -17.63 -5.38
C ASN A 194 -6.97 -17.17 -5.31
N TYR A 195 -6.67 -16.11 -4.56
CA TYR A 195 -5.31 -15.58 -4.39
C TYR A 195 -4.36 -16.62 -3.81
N LYS A 196 -3.27 -16.91 -4.52
CA LYS A 196 -2.22 -17.86 -4.12
C LYS A 196 -0.96 -17.14 -3.69
N ASP A 197 -0.51 -16.17 -4.48
CA ASP A 197 0.74 -15.45 -4.26
C ASP A 197 0.72 -14.03 -4.84
N LEU A 198 1.81 -13.29 -4.62
CA LEU A 198 1.92 -11.88 -4.96
C LEU A 198 1.77 -11.59 -6.46
N ASN A 199 1.98 -12.56 -7.35
CA ASN A 199 1.79 -12.34 -8.79
C ASN A 199 0.30 -12.19 -9.14
N ASP A 200 -0.60 -12.83 -8.37
CA ASP A 200 -2.05 -12.71 -8.56
C ASP A 200 -2.55 -11.30 -8.24
N LEU A 201 -1.80 -10.53 -7.45
CA LEU A 201 -2.16 -9.17 -7.07
C LEU A 201 -2.29 -8.24 -8.29
N ARG A 202 -1.55 -8.49 -9.38
CA ARG A 202 -1.68 -7.74 -10.63
C ARG A 202 -3.06 -7.87 -11.27
N LEU A 203 -3.63 -9.08 -11.24
CA LEU A 203 -4.96 -9.33 -11.81
C LEU A 203 -6.05 -8.71 -10.93
N ILE A 204 -5.88 -8.78 -9.61
CA ILE A 204 -6.78 -8.15 -8.63
C ILE A 204 -6.75 -6.63 -8.82
N GLU A 205 -5.56 -6.03 -8.94
CA GLU A 205 -5.39 -4.59 -9.18
C GLU A 205 -6.07 -4.16 -10.48
N ALA A 206 -5.83 -4.85 -11.59
CA ALA A 206 -6.46 -4.52 -12.86
C ALA A 206 -7.99 -4.56 -12.79
N GLN A 207 -8.57 -5.54 -12.09
CA GLN A 207 -10.02 -5.61 -11.90
C GLN A 207 -10.53 -4.49 -10.97
N ALA A 208 -9.78 -4.15 -9.92
CA ALA A 208 -10.10 -3.02 -9.06
C ALA A 208 -10.12 -1.70 -9.85
N GLU A 209 -9.15 -1.46 -10.73
CA GLU A 209 -9.10 -0.25 -11.57
C GLU A 209 -10.31 -0.15 -12.53
N ILE A 210 -10.78 -1.28 -13.07
CA ILE A 210 -12.02 -1.32 -13.86
C ILE A 210 -13.22 -0.88 -13.04
N ILE A 211 -13.37 -1.42 -11.82
CA ILE A 211 -14.45 -1.05 -10.90
C ILE A 211 -14.36 0.43 -10.55
N ASP A 212 -13.17 0.93 -10.24
CA ASP A 212 -12.97 2.32 -9.84
C ASP A 212 -13.29 3.31 -10.96
N SER A 213 -12.87 2.99 -12.18
CA SER A 213 -13.17 3.79 -13.37
C SER A 213 -14.68 3.84 -13.63
N LYS A 214 -15.37 2.70 -13.54
CA LYS A 214 -16.83 2.62 -13.67
C LYS A 214 -17.53 3.38 -12.54
N ASN A 215 -17.07 3.23 -11.29
CA ASN A 215 -17.65 3.89 -10.12
C ASN A 215 -17.58 5.42 -10.24
N LYS A 216 -16.42 5.97 -10.63
CA LYS A 216 -16.23 7.41 -10.85
C LYS A 216 -17.15 7.97 -11.94
N ALA A 217 -17.46 7.18 -12.98
CA ALA A 217 -18.35 7.59 -14.06
C ALA A 217 -19.84 7.69 -13.66
N LEU A 218 -20.22 7.17 -12.48
CA LEU A 218 -21.61 7.18 -11.99
C LEU A 218 -22.04 8.51 -11.37
N GLY A 219 -21.10 9.43 -11.12
CA GLY A 219 -21.40 10.73 -10.49
C GLY A 219 -22.06 10.57 -9.13
N GLU A 220 -23.26 11.12 -8.94
CA GLU A 220 -24.03 11.06 -7.70
C GLU A 220 -24.48 9.63 -7.31
N CYS A 221 -24.44 8.70 -8.26
CA CYS A 221 -24.76 7.29 -8.04
C CYS A 221 -23.52 6.44 -7.75
N ASN A 222 -22.37 7.04 -7.39
CA ASN A 222 -21.20 6.28 -6.98
C ASN A 222 -21.52 5.34 -5.80
N LEU A 223 -20.96 4.15 -5.86
CA LEU A 223 -21.17 3.11 -4.86
C LEU A 223 -20.34 3.37 -3.59
N TYR A 224 -19.22 4.07 -3.73
CA TYR A 224 -18.32 4.52 -2.68
C TYR A 224 -17.65 5.84 -3.09
#